data_AF-A0AAN4QCS7-F1
#
_entry.id   AF-A0AAN4QCS7-F1
#
_cell.length_a   1.000
_cell.length_b   1.000
_cell.length_c   1.000
_cell.angle_alpha   90.00
_cell.angle_beta   90.00
_cell.angle_gamma   90.00
#
_symmetry.space_group_name_H-M   'P 1'
#
loop_
_entity.id
_entity.type
_entity.pdbx_description
1 polymer ?
#
loop_
_entity_poly.entity_id
_entity_poly.type
_entity_poly.pdbx_seq_one_letter_code
_entity_poly.pdbx_strand_id
1 'polypeptide(L)' 'MDICQPGEFTDDLFSAAQPLNSDRLMAALDMINDKWGRGTLRTGSVPVTPDWGMRRDQMSQSFTTRLDQLWVVKAK' A
#
# COMPACT_ATOMS: atom_id res chain seq x y z
N MET A 1 7.37 17.66 -3.41
CA MET A 1 6.38 16.90 -2.63
C MET A 1 7.13 16.41 -1.42
N ASP A 2 6.96 17.08 -0.29
CA ASP A 2 7.65 16.71 0.95
C ASP A 2 6.94 15.51 1.59
N ILE A 3 7.73 14.47 1.84
CA ILE A 3 7.35 13.28 2.60
C ILE A 3 8.03 13.42 3.96
N CYS A 4 7.26 13.65 5.01
CA CYS A 4 7.76 13.83 6.37
C CYS A 4 8.04 12.48 7.05
N GLN A 5 9.04 12.43 7.93
CA GLN A 5 9.37 11.25 8.73
C GLN A 5 8.36 11.04 9.89
N PRO A 6 8.28 9.81 10.45
CA PRO A 6 7.47 9.55 11.64
C PRO A 6 7.85 10.49 12.79
N GLY A 7 6.87 11.22 13.33
CA GLY A 7 7.07 12.20 14.40
C GLY A 7 7.50 13.60 13.93
N GLU A 8 7.83 13.81 12.64
CA GLU A 8 8.12 15.15 12.10
C GLU A 8 6.87 16.01 11.91
N PHE A 9 5.68 15.40 11.80
CA PHE A 9 4.40 16.11 11.79
C PHE A 9 3.33 15.35 12.56
N THR A 10 2.77 15.98 13.60
CA THR A 10 1.34 15.98 13.99
C THR A 10 1.21 17.00 15.13
N ASP A 11 0.69 18.19 14.83
CA ASP A 11 0.48 19.23 15.87
C ASP A 11 -0.80 18.97 16.66
N ASP A 12 -1.92 18.68 16.00
CA ASP A 12 -3.05 17.96 16.59
C ASP A 12 -3.98 17.27 15.57
N LEU A 13 -4.99 16.56 16.08
CA LEU A 13 -6.16 16.17 15.29
C LEU A 13 -7.50 16.50 15.97
N PHE A 14 -7.73 16.46 17.31
CA PHE A 14 -7.24 17.35 18.37
C PHE A 14 -6.42 16.71 19.53
N SER A 15 -5.30 16.06 19.18
CA SER A 15 -4.11 15.69 19.98
C SER A 15 -4.26 14.92 21.29
N ALA A 16 -3.57 13.78 21.36
CA ALA A 16 -2.15 13.80 21.69
C ALA A 16 -1.41 13.13 20.52
N ALA A 17 -0.19 13.57 20.19
CA ALA A 17 0.65 12.96 19.16
C ALA A 17 0.58 11.42 19.23
N GLN A 18 0.69 10.73 18.07
CA GLN A 18 0.55 9.28 18.02
C GLN A 18 1.29 8.65 19.21
N PRO A 19 0.57 7.96 20.12
CA PRO A 19 1.19 7.48 21.34
C PRO A 19 2.36 6.60 20.95
N LEU A 20 3.45 6.63 21.73
CA LEU A 20 4.66 5.82 21.49
C LEU A 20 4.38 4.32 21.24
N ASN A 21 3.20 3.85 21.67
CA ASN A 21 2.72 2.49 21.49
C ASN A 21 2.08 2.22 20.12
N SER A 22 1.89 3.24 19.27
CA SER A 22 1.35 3.11 17.91
C SER A 22 2.26 2.24 17.05
N ASP A 23 3.58 2.33 17.22
CA ASP A 23 4.54 1.50 16.49
C ASP A 23 4.31 0.01 16.73
N ARG A 24 4.01 -0.39 17.98
CA ARG A 24 3.71 -1.79 18.31
C ARG A 24 2.40 -2.25 17.70
N LEU A 25 1.39 -1.37 17.68
CA LEU A 25 0.11 -1.64 17.03
C LEU A 25 0.29 -1.81 15.52
N MET A 26 1.00 -0.89 14.87
CA MET A 26 1.29 -0.92 13.44
C MET A 26 2.11 -2.16 13.07
N ALA A 27 3.13 -2.51 13.87
CA ALA A 27 3.89 -3.74 13.68
C ALA A 27 3.02 -5.00 13.80
N ALA A 28 2.08 -5.04 14.75
CA ALA A 28 1.15 -6.16 14.88
C ALA A 28 0.20 -6.26 13.67
N LEU A 29 -0.31 -5.12 13.19
CA LEU A 29 -1.12 -5.07 11.96
C LEU A 29 -0.33 -5.57 10.75
N ASP A 30 0.92 -5.15 10.61
CA ASP A 30 1.81 -5.58 9.54
C ASP A 30 2.11 -7.07 9.60
N MET A 31 2.37 -7.63 10.79
CA MET A 31 2.57 -9.08 10.97
C MET A 31 1.35 -9.89 10.55
N ILE A 32 0.15 -9.41 10.86
CA ILE A 32 -1.09 -10.09 10.45
C ILE A 32 -1.26 -9.98 8.93
N ASN A 33 -1.02 -8.81 8.35
CA ASN A 33 -1.09 -8.59 6.90
C ASN A 33 -0.05 -9.41 6.13
N ASP A 34 1.15 -9.62 6.67
CA ASP A 34 2.16 -10.46 6.03
C ASP A 34 1.73 -11.94 6.02
N LYS A 35 1.14 -12.41 7.13
CA LYS A 35 0.69 -13.80 7.26
C LYS A 35 -0.54 -14.13 6.40
N TRP A 36 -1.50 -13.22 6.30
CA TRP A 36 -2.81 -13.49 5.69
C TRP A 36 -3.02 -12.79 4.34
N GLY A 37 -2.07 -11.96 3.92
CA GLY A 37 -2.12 -11.20 2.68
C GLY A 37 -2.30 -9.70 2.91
N ARG A 38 -1.68 -8.92 2.03
CA ARG A 38 -1.67 -7.46 2.11
C ARG A 38 -3.10 -6.89 2.11
N GLY A 39 -3.42 -6.06 3.11
CA GLY A 39 -4.72 -5.40 3.24
C GLY A 39 -5.78 -6.23 3.97
N THR A 40 -5.41 -7.32 4.63
CA THR A 40 -6.31 -8.11 5.50
C THR A 40 -6.86 -7.28 6.67
N LEU A 41 -6.00 -6.49 7.32
CA LEU A 41 -6.35 -5.50 8.33
C LEU A 41 -5.96 -4.10 7.86
N ARG A 42 -6.82 -3.12 8.17
CA ARG A 42 -6.62 -1.70 7.91
C ARG A 42 -7.25 -0.86 9.01
N THR A 43 -6.79 0.38 9.15
CA THR A 43 -7.41 1.37 10.02
C THR A 43 -8.80 1.74 9.50
N GLY A 44 -9.79 1.84 10.41
CA GLY A 44 -11.18 2.16 10.03
C GLY A 44 -11.38 3.53 9.38
N SER A 45 -10.41 4.45 9.54
CA SER A 45 -10.39 5.74 8.84
C SER A 45 -10.06 5.62 7.35
N VAL A 46 -9.50 4.49 6.91
CA VAL A 46 -9.14 4.25 5.50
C VAL A 46 -10.34 3.63 4.78
N PRO A 47 -10.87 4.30 3.72
CA PRO A 47 -11.95 3.75 2.91
C PRO A 47 -11.57 2.42 2.26
N VAL A 48 -12.58 1.65 1.83
CA VAL A 48 -12.34 0.34 1.21
C VAL A 48 -11.52 0.46 -0.07
N THR A 49 -11.86 1.47 -0.88
CA THR A 49 -11.24 1.81 -2.14
C THR A 49 -10.80 3.26 -2.09
N PRO A 50 -9.58 3.55 -1.59
CA PRO A 50 -9.08 4.92 -1.54
C PRO A 50 -8.74 5.42 -2.95
N ASP A 51 -9.10 6.67 -3.27
CA ASP A 51 -8.77 7.30 -4.55
C ASP A 51 -7.26 7.46 -4.76
N TRP A 52 -6.51 7.54 -3.66
CA TRP A 52 -5.05 7.59 -3.62
C TRP A 52 -4.39 6.20 -3.59
N GLY A 53 -5.18 5.13 -3.75
CA GLY A 53 -4.66 3.78 -3.91
C GLY A 53 -3.90 3.59 -5.23
N MET A 54 -3.07 2.56 -5.30
CA MET A 54 -2.36 2.23 -6.54
C MET A 54 -3.36 1.79 -7.62
N ARG A 55 -3.56 2.62 -8.65
CA ARG A 55 -4.41 2.31 -9.80
C ARG A 55 -3.60 1.61 -10.89
N ARG A 56 -4.01 0.40 -11.26
CA ARG A 56 -3.33 -0.45 -12.26
C ARG A 56 -4.20 -0.75 -13.49
N ASP A 57 -5.31 -0.04 -13.62
CA ASP A 57 -6.36 -0.29 -14.61
C ASP A 57 -5.87 -0.14 -16.06
N GLN A 58 -4.78 0.62 -16.28
CA GLN A 58 -4.19 0.90 -17.58
C GLN A 58 -2.73 0.43 -17.68
N MET A 59 -2.40 -0.72 -17.08
CA MET A 59 -1.07 -1.31 -17.25
C MET A 59 -0.84 -1.76 -18.70
N SER A 60 0.27 -1.33 -19.30
CA SER A 60 0.75 -1.88 -20.56
C SER A 60 1.22 -3.32 -20.37
N GLN A 61 1.28 -4.08 -21.46
CA GLN A 61 1.87 -5.41 -21.44
C GLN A 61 3.36 -5.32 -21.10
N SER A 62 3.79 -6.18 -20.18
CA SER A 62 5.13 -6.26 -19.61
C SER A 62 6.08 -7.02 -20.54
N PHE A 63 6.20 -6.55 -21.79
CA PHE A 63 6.91 -7.26 -22.87
C PHE A 63 8.36 -7.65 -22.55
N THR A 64 9.05 -6.90 -21.68
CA THR A 64 10.45 -7.15 -21.32
C THR A 64 10.64 -8.04 -20.09
N THR A 65 9.60 -8.22 -19.29
CA THR A 65 9.70 -8.92 -17.99
C THR A 65 8.79 -10.14 -17.88
N ARG A 66 7.88 -10.33 -18.84
CA ARG A 66 6.86 -11.39 -18.83
C ARG A 66 6.67 -11.99 -20.22
N LEU A 67 7.20 -13.19 -20.41
CA LEU A 67 7.16 -13.91 -21.69
C LEU A 67 5.73 -14.29 -22.12
N ASP A 68 4.83 -14.52 -21.16
CA ASP A 68 3.41 -14.81 -21.37
C ASP A 68 2.64 -13.60 -21.93
N GLN A 69 3.20 -12.40 -21.84
CA GLN A 69 2.62 -11.17 -22.37
C GLN A 69 3.21 -10.79 -23.75
N LEU A 70 4.07 -11.61 -24.33
CA LEU A 70 4.56 -11.42 -25.69
C LEU A 70 3.52 -11.86 -26.71
N TRP A 71 3.54 -11.24 -27.89
CA TRP A 71 2.70 -11.69 -29.00
C TRP A 71 3.18 -13.03 -29.53
N VAL A 72 2.24 -13.97 -29.68
CA VAL A 72 2.50 -15.27 -30.30
C VAL A 72 2.19 -15.16 -31.79
N VAL A 73 3.22 -15.25 -32.62
CA VAL A 73 3.09 -15.29 -34.08
C VAL A 73 3.37 -16.71 -34.55
N LYS A 74 2.49 -17.26 -35.40
CA LYS A 74 2.69 -18.59 -36.01
C LYS A 74 3.43 -18.45 -37.33
N ALA A 75 4.43 -19.31 -37.56
CA ALA A 75 5.08 -19.46 -38.85
C ALA A 75 4.16 -20.19 -39.83
N LYS A 76 4.36 -19.94 -41.12
CA LYS A 76 3.63 -20.56 -42.23
C LYS A 76 4.20 -21.92 -42.59
#